data_AF-A0A3A1XKK1-F1
#
_entry.id   AF-A0A3A1XKK1-F1
#
_cell.length_a   1.000
_cell.length_b   1.000
_cell.length_c   1.000
_cell.angle_alpha   90.00
_cell.angle_beta   90.00
_cell.angle_gamma   90.00
#
_symmetry.space_group_name_H-M   'P 1'
#
loop_
_entity.id
_entity.type
_entity.pdbx_description
1 polymer ?
#
loop_
_entity_poly.entity_id
_entity_poly.type
_entity_poly.pdbx_seq_one_letter_code
_entity_poly.pdbx_strand_id
1 'polypeptide(L)'
;SDVGSVKTLVREQVKDAGLQDCYVGAHPMAGSEFTGWKASSDELLNGALWALTVDDSTEFWRVRNVLQMIVSLCKNRAIVLDDATHDNSAALISHMPHVVATALANVLCEQSNRAIALQLSAGSWRDMTRVALTDPQRTRAMVSENRHNTAKLLRSVISELTFAANMLDNDVESADALEQEFFAKAQSWREYKYQQRNSSKTSTQQSDDAKQNDAANSRLWKYDSSSNWQKDLLESARSGESIIELSGFNTDESSQLLLRSDSSLSNL
;
A
#
# COMPACT_ATOMS: atom_id res chain seq x y z
N SER A 1 -2.09 16.89 -7.16
CA SER A 1 -1.90 15.52 -6.68
C SER A 1 -0.43 15.13 -6.83
N ASP A 2 0.01 14.12 -6.09
CA ASP A 2 1.35 13.52 -6.18
C ASP A 2 1.22 11.97 -6.35
N VAL A 3 2.34 11.25 -6.31
CA VAL A 3 2.38 9.77 -6.39
C VAL A 3 3.31 9.14 -5.34
N GLY A 4 3.72 9.89 -4.31
CA GLY A 4 4.70 9.49 -3.31
C GLY A 4 4.23 8.37 -2.38
N SER A 5 5.16 7.65 -1.76
CA SER A 5 4.85 6.54 -0.85
C SER A 5 4.55 6.96 0.60
N VAL A 6 4.68 8.26 0.92
CA VAL A 6 4.39 8.85 2.23
C VAL A 6 3.51 10.08 2.01
N LYS A 7 2.45 10.24 2.81
CA LYS A 7 1.41 11.25 2.59
C LYS A 7 1.45 12.37 3.61
N THR A 8 1.72 12.06 4.89
CA THR A 8 1.74 13.07 5.95
C THR A 8 2.78 14.15 5.68
N LEU A 9 4.02 13.76 5.38
CA LEU A 9 5.10 14.70 5.10
C LEU A 9 4.82 15.58 3.87
N VAL A 10 4.22 15.01 2.82
CA VAL A 10 3.87 15.77 1.61
C VAL A 10 2.74 16.76 1.90
N ARG A 11 1.71 16.35 2.66
CA ARG A 11 0.62 17.23 3.10
C ARG A 11 1.15 18.42 3.91
N GLU A 12 2.07 18.18 4.83
CA GLU A 12 2.72 19.23 5.62
C GLU A 12 3.45 20.23 4.72
N GLN A 13 4.28 19.76 3.80
CA GLN A 13 5.01 20.63 2.86
C GLN A 13 4.07 21.43 1.94
N VAL A 14 2.97 20.82 1.50
CA VAL A 14 1.94 21.51 0.72
C VAL A 14 1.25 22.60 1.54
N LYS A 15 0.94 22.34 2.83
CA LYS A 15 0.36 23.32 3.75
C LYS A 15 1.31 24.48 3.99
N ASP A 16 2.59 24.20 4.23
CA ASP A 16 3.62 25.23 4.42
C ASP A 16 3.80 26.12 3.18
N ALA A 17 3.56 25.56 1.99
CA ALA A 17 3.56 26.31 0.73
C ALA A 17 2.25 27.07 0.45
N GLY A 18 1.22 26.95 1.29
CA GLY A 18 -0.09 27.58 1.09
C GLY A 18 -0.91 26.97 -0.06
N LEU A 19 -0.66 25.70 -0.40
CA LEU A 19 -1.27 25.00 -1.52
C LEU A 19 -2.30 23.94 -1.10
N GLN A 20 -2.68 23.90 0.19
CA GLN A 20 -3.53 22.86 0.75
C GLN A 20 -4.90 22.77 0.05
N ASP A 21 -5.47 23.92 -0.32
CA ASP A 21 -6.78 23.99 -0.97
C ASP A 21 -6.77 23.43 -2.40
N CYS A 22 -5.59 23.07 -2.93
CA CYS A 22 -5.38 22.54 -4.28
C CYS A 22 -4.83 21.10 -4.31
N TYR A 23 -4.69 20.45 -3.15
CA TYR A 23 -4.00 19.17 -3.05
C TYR A 23 -4.91 18.02 -2.64
N VAL A 24 -4.82 16.94 -3.42
CA VAL A 24 -5.35 15.61 -3.11
C VAL A 24 -4.16 14.68 -3.21
N GLY A 25 -3.84 13.97 -2.13
CA GLY A 25 -2.72 13.03 -2.13
C GLY A 25 -3.10 11.76 -2.87
N ALA A 26 -2.17 11.19 -3.63
CA ALA A 26 -2.38 9.90 -4.27
C ALA A 26 -1.13 9.02 -4.21
N HIS A 27 -1.31 7.71 -4.14
CA HIS A 27 -0.23 6.74 -4.14
C HIS A 27 -0.69 5.48 -4.88
N PRO A 28 -0.23 5.23 -6.12
CA PRO A 28 -0.42 3.94 -6.76
C PRO A 28 0.33 2.87 -5.98
N MET A 29 -0.36 1.83 -5.54
CA MET A 29 0.23 0.65 -4.90
C MET A 29 0.85 -0.28 -5.95
N ALA A 30 1.72 0.29 -6.77
CA ALA A 30 2.43 -0.36 -7.85
C ALA A 30 3.89 0.09 -7.83
N GLY A 31 4.79 -0.81 -8.21
CA GLY A 31 6.21 -0.50 -8.27
C GLY A 31 7.00 -1.67 -8.82
N SER A 32 8.15 -1.33 -9.40
CA SER A 32 9.17 -2.30 -9.80
C SER A 32 10.45 -2.06 -8.99
N GLU A 33 11.30 -3.07 -8.95
CA GLU A 33 12.67 -2.97 -8.45
C GLU A 33 13.57 -2.08 -9.33
N PHE A 34 13.11 -1.74 -10.54
CA PHE A 34 13.81 -0.90 -11.51
C PHE A 34 13.39 0.57 -11.40
N THR A 35 14.24 1.48 -11.87
CA THR A 35 13.99 2.94 -11.81
C THR A 35 14.42 3.64 -13.10
N GLY A 36 13.88 4.85 -13.31
CA GLY A 36 14.21 5.70 -14.45
C GLY A 36 13.33 5.43 -15.68
N TRP A 37 13.47 6.29 -16.70
CA TRP A 37 12.61 6.26 -17.89
C TRP A 37 12.55 4.89 -18.58
N LYS A 38 13.67 4.16 -18.67
CA LYS A 38 13.72 2.83 -19.30
C LYS A 38 12.90 1.77 -18.57
N ALA A 39 12.54 2.00 -17.31
CA ALA A 39 11.71 1.09 -16.52
C ALA A 39 10.21 1.43 -16.59
N SER A 40 9.81 2.44 -17.36
CA SER A 40 8.40 2.74 -17.60
C SER A 40 7.76 1.64 -18.43
N SER A 41 6.55 1.24 -18.07
CA SER A 41 5.72 0.31 -18.84
C SER A 41 4.27 0.76 -18.70
N ASP A 42 3.49 0.60 -19.76
CA ASP A 42 2.05 0.88 -19.77
C ASP A 42 1.29 -0.14 -18.90
N GLU A 43 1.88 -1.31 -18.65
CA GLU A 43 1.32 -2.31 -17.75
C GLU A 43 1.59 -2.06 -16.26
N LEU A 44 2.50 -1.14 -15.91
CA LEU A 44 2.92 -0.91 -14.52
C LEU A 44 1.74 -0.62 -13.58
N LEU A 45 0.73 0.08 -14.10
CA LEU A 45 -0.43 0.52 -13.32
C LEU A 45 -1.68 -0.32 -13.57
N ASN A 46 -1.64 -1.35 -14.42
CA ASN A 46 -2.84 -2.11 -14.81
C ASN A 46 -3.52 -2.76 -13.60
N GLY A 47 -4.77 -2.36 -13.33
CA GLY A 47 -5.57 -2.88 -12.22
C GLY A 47 -5.04 -2.51 -10.84
N ALA A 48 -4.10 -1.56 -10.77
CA ALA A 48 -3.47 -1.16 -9.51
C ALA A 48 -4.50 -0.57 -8.55
N LEU A 49 -4.33 -0.84 -7.25
CA LEU A 49 -5.02 -0.11 -6.20
C LEU A 49 -4.28 1.22 -5.96
N TRP A 50 -5.02 2.31 -5.87
CA TRP A 50 -4.50 3.64 -5.54
C TRP A 50 -5.03 4.06 -4.19
N ALA A 51 -4.15 4.45 -3.27
CA ALA A 51 -4.55 5.17 -2.09
C ALA A 51 -4.73 6.65 -2.44
N LEU A 52 -5.88 7.21 -2.13
CA LEU A 52 -6.16 8.64 -2.19
C LEU A 52 -6.30 9.18 -0.78
N THR A 53 -5.60 10.27 -0.49
CA THR A 53 -5.64 10.85 0.85
C THR A 53 -6.29 12.23 0.90
N VAL A 54 -7.17 12.36 1.88
CA VAL A 54 -8.02 13.53 2.12
C VAL A 54 -7.88 13.98 3.57
N ASP A 55 -8.09 15.27 3.81
CA ASP A 55 -8.30 15.86 5.12
C ASP A 55 -9.55 16.75 5.11
N ASP A 56 -9.86 17.37 6.25
CA ASP A 56 -11.07 18.20 6.42
C ASP A 56 -11.12 19.44 5.51
N SER A 57 -9.99 19.84 4.90
CA SER A 57 -9.94 20.93 3.94
C SER A 57 -10.11 20.48 2.49
N THR A 58 -10.18 19.17 2.26
CA THR A 58 -10.18 18.62 0.91
C THR A 58 -11.57 18.68 0.28
N GLU A 59 -11.74 19.56 -0.70
CA GLU A 59 -13.01 19.68 -1.43
C GLU A 59 -13.34 18.45 -2.29
N PHE A 60 -14.57 17.96 -2.18
CA PHE A 60 -15.02 16.72 -2.83
C PHE A 60 -14.82 16.72 -4.35
N TRP A 61 -15.06 17.84 -5.04
CA TRP A 61 -14.90 17.90 -6.50
C TRP A 61 -13.46 17.61 -6.96
N ARG A 62 -12.45 17.92 -6.13
CA ARG A 62 -11.04 17.60 -6.42
C ARG A 62 -10.78 16.11 -6.26
N VAL A 63 -11.31 15.52 -5.19
CA VAL A 63 -11.25 14.07 -4.94
C VAL A 63 -11.91 13.32 -6.10
N ARG A 64 -13.09 13.77 -6.52
CA ARG A 64 -13.83 13.23 -7.66
C ARG A 64 -12.99 13.26 -8.94
N ASN A 65 -12.34 14.38 -9.27
CA ASN A 65 -11.53 14.48 -10.49
C ASN A 65 -10.40 13.44 -10.51
N VAL A 66 -9.71 13.27 -9.38
CA VAL A 66 -8.63 12.27 -9.26
C VAL A 66 -9.19 10.85 -9.30
N LEU A 67 -10.31 10.58 -8.61
CA LEU A 67 -10.97 9.28 -8.65
C LEU A 67 -11.45 8.92 -10.07
N GLN A 68 -12.05 9.86 -10.81
CA GLN A 68 -12.48 9.63 -12.21
C GLN A 68 -11.30 9.24 -13.10
N MET A 69 -10.16 9.91 -12.94
CA MET A 69 -8.95 9.54 -13.67
C MET A 69 -8.49 8.12 -13.33
N ILE A 70 -8.47 7.75 -12.05
CA ILE A 70 -8.07 6.40 -11.60
C ILE A 70 -9.05 5.33 -12.10
N VAL A 71 -10.32 5.43 -11.74
CA VAL A 71 -11.28 4.33 -11.92
C VAL A 71 -11.92 4.30 -13.31
N SER A 72 -12.15 5.47 -13.91
CA SER A 72 -12.84 5.56 -15.20
C SER A 72 -11.88 5.57 -16.39
N LEU A 73 -10.76 6.31 -16.32
CA LEU A 73 -9.80 6.42 -17.42
C LEU A 73 -8.74 5.32 -17.36
N CYS A 74 -8.10 5.13 -16.21
CA CYS A 74 -7.04 4.12 -16.05
C CYS A 74 -7.58 2.72 -15.75
N LYS A 75 -8.89 2.57 -15.48
CA LYS A 75 -9.53 1.28 -15.09
C LYS A 75 -8.85 0.63 -13.88
N ASN A 76 -8.41 1.48 -12.96
CA ASN A 76 -7.77 1.10 -11.71
C ASN A 76 -8.77 1.16 -10.56
N ARG A 77 -8.31 0.82 -9.37
CA ARG A 77 -9.12 0.81 -8.15
C ARG A 77 -8.61 1.88 -7.20
N ALA A 78 -9.48 2.44 -6.39
CA ALA A 78 -9.10 3.45 -5.41
C ALA A 78 -9.57 3.10 -4.00
N ILE A 79 -8.81 3.48 -2.99
CA ILE A 79 -9.22 3.49 -1.59
C ILE A 79 -8.96 4.89 -1.05
N VAL A 80 -9.92 5.47 -0.32
CA VAL A 80 -9.83 6.85 0.17
C VAL A 80 -9.70 6.84 1.69
N LEU A 81 -8.61 7.41 2.20
CA LEU A 81 -8.23 7.35 3.62
C LEU A 81 -7.57 8.66 4.06
N ASP A 82 -7.31 8.83 5.35
CA ASP A 82 -6.48 9.93 5.84
C ASP A 82 -4.98 9.61 5.69
N ASP A 83 -4.14 10.66 5.72
CA ASP A 83 -2.68 10.54 5.54
C ASP A 83 -2.03 9.63 6.61
N ALA A 84 -2.50 9.68 7.86
CA ALA A 84 -1.92 8.91 8.95
C ALA A 84 -2.25 7.42 8.85
N THR A 85 -3.50 7.07 8.50
CA THR A 85 -3.90 5.68 8.21
C THR A 85 -3.11 5.12 7.05
N HIS A 86 -2.88 5.92 5.99
CA HIS A 86 -2.05 5.53 4.86
C HIS A 86 -0.62 5.22 5.30
N ASP A 87 0.04 6.15 5.98
CA ASP A 87 1.45 6.01 6.33
C ASP A 87 1.69 4.87 7.33
N ASN A 88 0.76 4.65 8.28
CA ASN A 88 0.81 3.48 9.15
C ASN A 88 0.69 2.17 8.35
N SER A 89 -0.22 2.12 7.37
CA SER A 89 -0.42 0.94 6.52
C SER A 89 0.78 0.68 5.62
N ALA A 90 1.30 1.72 4.94
CA ALA A 90 2.50 1.64 4.12
C ALA A 90 3.73 1.20 4.93
N ALA A 91 3.85 1.68 6.18
CA ALA A 91 4.90 1.21 7.08
C ALA A 91 4.78 -0.29 7.38
N LEU A 92 3.57 -0.78 7.65
CA LEU A 92 3.28 -2.18 7.98
C LEU A 92 3.55 -3.13 6.80
N ILE A 93 3.07 -2.78 5.61
CA ILE A 93 3.07 -3.72 4.47
C ILE A 93 4.21 -3.50 3.47
N SER A 94 4.97 -2.40 3.58
CA SER A 94 6.06 -2.07 2.65
C SER A 94 7.34 -1.66 3.37
N HIS A 95 7.34 -0.57 4.14
CA HIS A 95 8.60 0.01 4.64
C HIS A 95 9.30 -0.90 5.66
N MET A 96 8.55 -1.45 6.63
CA MET A 96 9.10 -2.41 7.59
C MET A 96 9.63 -3.67 6.88
N PRO A 97 8.86 -4.33 5.98
CA PRO A 97 9.39 -5.45 5.19
C PRO A 97 10.69 -5.16 4.44
N HIS A 98 10.84 -3.97 3.82
CA HIS A 98 12.09 -3.58 3.18
C HIS A 98 13.27 -3.54 4.17
N VAL A 99 13.08 -2.95 5.36
CA VAL A 99 14.14 -2.90 6.38
C VAL A 99 14.48 -4.29 6.91
N VAL A 100 13.47 -5.14 7.15
CA VAL A 100 13.68 -6.53 7.61
C VAL A 100 14.45 -7.33 6.55
N ALA A 101 14.07 -7.22 5.27
CA ALA A 101 14.76 -7.89 4.18
C ALA A 101 16.22 -7.43 4.05
N THR A 102 16.49 -6.13 4.18
CA THR A 102 17.86 -5.59 4.20
C THR A 102 18.65 -6.12 5.41
N ALA A 103 18.04 -6.19 6.59
CA ALA A 103 18.70 -6.74 7.78
C ALA A 103 19.07 -8.22 7.60
N LEU A 104 18.17 -9.03 7.02
CA LEU A 104 18.44 -10.43 6.68
C LEU A 104 19.62 -10.57 5.70
N ALA A 105 19.66 -9.73 4.66
CA ALA A 105 20.77 -9.72 3.71
C ALA A 105 22.10 -9.34 4.37
N ASN A 106 22.10 -8.36 5.28
CA ASN A 106 23.29 -7.97 6.03
C ASN A 106 23.83 -9.12 6.90
N VAL A 107 22.94 -9.84 7.60
CA VAL A 107 23.34 -11.01 8.41
C VAL A 107 24.06 -12.04 7.55
N LEU A 108 23.55 -12.36 6.35
CA LEU A 108 24.22 -13.28 5.42
C LEU A 108 25.62 -12.77 5.02
N CYS A 109 25.73 -11.47 4.71
CA CYS A 109 27.01 -10.88 4.28
C CYS A 109 28.12 -11.02 5.34
N GLU A 110 27.75 -11.06 6.62
CA GLU A 110 28.64 -11.20 7.77
C GLU A 110 28.98 -12.66 8.12
N GLN A 111 28.29 -13.65 7.54
CA GLN A 111 28.55 -15.06 7.84
C GLN A 111 29.77 -15.61 7.10
N SER A 112 30.62 -16.36 7.82
CA SER A 112 31.79 -17.03 7.23
C SER A 112 31.41 -18.13 6.24
N ASN A 113 30.26 -18.80 6.45
CA ASN A 113 29.74 -19.86 5.59
C ASN A 113 28.85 -19.35 4.44
N ARG A 114 28.79 -18.03 4.19
CA ARG A 114 27.87 -17.41 3.20
C ARG A 114 27.89 -18.05 1.82
N ALA A 115 29.07 -18.49 1.34
CA ALA A 115 29.21 -19.08 0.02
C ALA A 115 28.44 -20.41 -0.10
N ILE A 116 28.54 -21.25 0.94
CA ILE A 116 27.81 -22.51 1.02
C ILE A 116 26.32 -22.24 1.22
N ALA A 117 25.98 -21.32 2.14
CA ALA A 117 24.58 -20.96 2.41
C ALA A 117 23.85 -20.48 1.15
N LEU A 118 24.52 -19.67 0.30
CA LEU A 118 23.97 -19.21 -0.97
C LEU A 118 23.73 -20.36 -1.97
N GLN A 119 24.65 -21.34 -2.05
CA GLN A 119 24.46 -22.52 -2.91
C GLN A 119 23.30 -23.41 -2.46
N LEU A 120 23.01 -23.43 -1.15
CA LEU A 120 21.89 -24.17 -0.56
C LEU A 120 20.59 -23.37 -0.51
N SER A 121 20.63 -22.07 -0.87
CA SER A 121 19.47 -21.19 -0.79
C SER A 121 18.40 -21.57 -1.82
N ALA A 122 17.13 -21.40 -1.43
CA ALA A 122 15.99 -21.76 -2.25
C ALA A 122 14.91 -20.67 -2.22
N GLY A 123 13.65 -21.05 -2.44
CA GLY A 123 12.51 -20.12 -2.53
C GLY A 123 12.33 -19.22 -1.31
N SER A 124 12.49 -19.76 -0.09
CA SER A 124 12.32 -18.97 1.14
C SER A 124 13.28 -17.79 1.21
N TRP A 125 14.57 -18.03 0.96
CA TRP A 125 15.58 -16.97 0.91
C TRP A 125 15.26 -15.97 -0.18
N ARG A 126 15.02 -16.44 -1.42
CA ARG A 126 14.70 -15.59 -2.57
C ARG A 126 13.54 -14.65 -2.27
N ASP A 127 12.44 -15.17 -1.74
CA ASP A 127 11.22 -14.40 -1.54
C ASP A 127 11.36 -13.40 -0.38
N MET A 128 12.02 -13.80 0.71
CA MET A 128 12.26 -12.93 1.86
C MET A 128 13.24 -11.80 1.56
N THR A 129 14.22 -12.00 0.68
CA THR A 129 15.23 -10.98 0.35
C THR A 129 14.97 -10.26 -0.97
N ARG A 130 13.90 -10.61 -1.72
CA ARG A 130 13.60 -9.99 -3.02
C ARG A 130 13.55 -8.47 -2.97
N VAL A 131 12.88 -7.92 -1.96
CA VAL A 131 12.71 -6.46 -1.80
C VAL A 131 13.98 -5.75 -1.30
N ALA A 132 14.99 -6.50 -0.82
CA ALA A 132 16.29 -5.93 -0.49
C ALA A 132 17.11 -5.60 -1.76
N LEU A 133 16.69 -6.06 -2.94
CA LEU A 133 17.32 -5.74 -4.22
C LEU A 133 16.94 -4.36 -4.76
N THR A 134 15.94 -3.70 -4.15
CA THR A 134 15.59 -2.32 -4.48
C THR A 134 16.76 -1.37 -4.18
N ASP A 135 16.95 -0.36 -5.02
CA ASP A 135 17.99 0.66 -4.83
C ASP A 135 18.05 1.17 -3.37
N PRO A 136 19.22 1.12 -2.71
CA PRO A 136 19.34 1.51 -1.31
C PRO A 136 18.96 2.96 -1.02
N GLN A 137 19.19 3.89 -1.95
CA GLN A 137 18.83 5.30 -1.74
C GLN A 137 17.32 5.49 -1.81
N ARG A 138 16.64 4.81 -2.75
CA ARG A 138 15.18 4.77 -2.81
C ARG A 138 14.57 4.20 -1.53
N THR A 139 15.05 3.04 -1.08
CA THR A 139 14.58 2.43 0.17
C THR A 139 14.82 3.36 1.36
N ARG A 140 16.01 3.97 1.44
CA ARG A 140 16.34 4.93 2.51
C ARG A 140 15.41 6.14 2.50
N ALA A 141 15.13 6.74 1.34
CA ALA A 141 14.23 7.89 1.24
C ALA A 141 12.84 7.53 1.78
N MET A 142 12.23 6.47 1.23
CA MET A 142 10.92 5.97 1.63
C MET A 142 10.82 5.69 3.15
N VAL A 143 11.81 4.99 3.72
CA VAL A 143 11.83 4.69 5.15
C VAL A 143 12.08 5.93 6.00
N SER A 144 12.96 6.84 5.55
CA SER A 144 13.31 8.04 6.30
C SER A 144 12.15 9.02 6.43
N GLU A 145 11.29 9.09 5.42
CA GLU A 145 10.09 9.92 5.40
C GLU A 145 9.00 9.39 6.35
N ASN A 146 8.96 8.08 6.61
CA ASN A 146 7.98 7.43 7.49
C ASN A 146 8.61 6.74 8.72
N ARG A 147 9.74 7.28 9.18
CA ARG A 147 10.65 6.61 10.13
C ARG A 147 10.02 6.18 11.44
N HIS A 148 9.08 6.96 11.97
CA HIS A 148 8.51 6.69 13.29
C HIS A 148 7.56 5.50 13.26
N ASN A 149 6.69 5.42 12.24
CA ASN A 149 5.80 4.28 12.04
C ASN A 149 6.62 3.01 11.75
N THR A 150 7.63 3.10 10.87
CA THR A 150 8.52 1.97 10.59
C THR A 150 9.28 1.50 11.84
N ALA A 151 9.86 2.42 12.62
CA ALA A 151 10.59 2.07 13.84
C ALA A 151 9.70 1.42 14.91
N LYS A 152 8.44 1.86 15.04
CA LYS A 152 7.47 1.23 15.96
C LYS A 152 7.25 -0.25 15.59
N LEU A 153 7.03 -0.52 14.31
CA LEU A 153 6.78 -1.88 13.81
C LEU A 153 8.02 -2.77 13.85
N LEU A 154 9.20 -2.21 13.58
CA LEU A 154 10.46 -2.94 13.74
C LEU A 154 10.67 -3.42 15.18
N ARG A 155 10.29 -2.63 16.19
CA ARG A 155 10.34 -3.08 17.59
C ARG A 155 9.41 -4.27 17.84
N SER A 156 8.23 -4.32 17.22
CA SER A 156 7.35 -5.48 17.29
C SER A 156 8.01 -6.72 16.67
N VAL A 157 8.63 -6.60 15.49
CA VAL A 157 9.38 -7.70 14.86
C VAL A 157 10.54 -8.17 15.73
N ILE A 158 11.33 -7.23 16.28
CA ILE A 158 12.44 -7.54 17.20
C ILE A 158 11.93 -8.32 18.41
N SER A 159 10.77 -7.94 18.96
CA SER A 159 10.17 -8.66 20.09
C SER A 159 9.80 -10.10 19.73
N GLU A 160 9.16 -10.33 18.58
CA GLU A 160 8.82 -11.68 18.11
C GLU A 160 10.09 -12.53 17.85
N LEU A 161 11.13 -11.95 17.25
CA LEU A 161 12.40 -12.64 16.98
C LEU A 161 13.17 -12.94 18.27
N THR A 162 13.18 -12.01 19.24
CA THR A 162 13.82 -12.22 20.55
C THR A 162 13.09 -13.32 21.31
N PHE A 163 11.76 -13.32 21.30
CA PHE A 163 10.95 -14.38 21.88
C PHE A 163 11.30 -15.75 21.25
N ALA A 164 11.33 -15.82 19.91
CA ALA A 164 11.66 -17.05 19.20
C ALA A 164 13.09 -17.54 19.50
N ALA A 165 14.08 -16.63 19.55
CA ALA A 165 15.44 -16.99 19.89
C ALA A 165 15.55 -17.57 21.32
N ASN A 166 14.99 -16.86 22.31
CA ASN A 166 15.00 -17.32 23.70
C ASN A 166 14.24 -18.64 23.88
N MET A 167 13.16 -18.85 23.12
CA MET A 167 12.41 -20.12 23.12
C MET A 167 13.28 -21.27 22.62
N LEU A 168 14.01 -21.08 21.51
CA LEU A 168 14.89 -22.08 20.89
C LEU A 168 16.16 -22.37 21.72
N ASP A 169 16.56 -21.46 22.62
CA ASP A 169 17.68 -21.67 23.55
C ASP A 169 17.33 -22.60 24.74
N ASN A 170 16.04 -22.88 25.00
CA ASN A 170 15.60 -23.76 26.09
C ASN A 170 15.68 -25.25 25.69
N ASP A 171 15.71 -26.14 26.69
CA ASP A 171 15.68 -27.59 26.44
C ASP A 171 14.38 -28.03 25.73
N VAL A 172 14.51 -28.97 24.77
CA VAL A 172 13.45 -29.38 23.82
C VAL A 172 12.12 -29.76 24.50
N GLU A 173 12.15 -30.50 25.61
CA GLU A 173 10.93 -30.89 26.34
C GLU A 173 10.19 -29.70 26.96
N SER A 174 10.91 -28.63 27.29
CA SER A 174 10.32 -27.40 27.85
C SER A 174 9.87 -26.42 26.76
N ALA A 175 10.36 -26.57 25.53
CA ALA A 175 10.10 -25.66 24.42
C ALA A 175 8.95 -26.12 23.49
N ASP A 176 8.65 -27.42 23.38
CA ASP A 176 7.72 -27.96 22.36
C ASP A 176 6.35 -27.24 22.32
N ALA A 177 5.72 -27.02 23.46
CA ALA A 177 4.43 -26.32 23.51
C ALA A 177 4.53 -24.85 23.04
N LEU A 178 5.61 -24.15 23.41
CA LEU A 178 5.85 -22.77 23.01
C LEU A 178 6.18 -22.67 21.51
N GLU A 179 6.95 -23.63 20.98
CA GLU A 179 7.26 -23.72 19.55
C GLU A 179 5.99 -23.90 18.73
N GLN A 180 5.14 -24.86 19.13
CA GLN A 180 3.86 -25.09 18.48
C GLN A 180 2.98 -23.84 18.49
N GLU A 181 2.88 -23.15 19.64
CA GLU A 181 2.13 -21.91 19.76
C GLU A 181 2.70 -20.81 18.84
N PHE A 182 4.01 -20.58 18.87
CA PHE A 182 4.68 -19.57 18.05
C PHE A 182 4.41 -19.78 16.56
N PHE A 183 4.62 -21.01 16.07
CA PHE A 183 4.39 -21.31 14.66
C PHE A 183 2.89 -21.33 14.32
N ALA A 184 1.98 -21.62 15.25
CA ALA A 184 0.54 -21.55 15.03
C ALA A 184 -0.02 -20.12 15.03
N LYS A 185 0.61 -19.16 15.72
CA LYS A 185 0.10 -17.79 15.93
C LYS A 185 -0.36 -17.06 14.66
N ALA A 186 0.30 -17.30 13.52
CA ALA A 186 -0.06 -16.71 12.23
C ALA A 186 -1.17 -17.46 11.46
N GLN A 187 -1.99 -18.28 12.13
CA GLN A 187 -3.00 -19.12 11.48
C GLN A 187 -4.04 -18.33 10.69
N SER A 188 -4.54 -17.21 11.22
CA SER A 188 -5.51 -16.35 10.52
C SER A 188 -4.97 -15.83 9.18
N TRP A 189 -3.68 -15.48 9.13
CA TRP A 189 -3.02 -15.09 7.88
C TRP A 189 -2.92 -16.26 6.89
N ARG A 190 -2.62 -17.47 7.37
CA ARG A 190 -2.56 -18.68 6.50
C ARG A 190 -3.92 -18.98 5.90
N GLU A 191 -4.97 -18.92 6.72
CA GLU A 191 -6.36 -19.13 6.28
C GLU A 191 -6.75 -18.12 5.20
N TYR A 192 -6.47 -16.83 5.42
CA TYR A 192 -6.67 -15.78 4.44
C TYR A 192 -5.94 -16.07 3.11
N LYS A 193 -4.66 -16.47 3.16
CA LYS A 193 -3.89 -16.81 1.93
C LYS A 193 -4.38 -18.08 1.25
N TYR A 194 -4.85 -19.09 2.00
CA TYR A 194 -5.42 -20.31 1.43
C TYR A 194 -6.73 -20.04 0.70
N GLN A 195 -7.62 -19.23 1.30
CA GLN A 195 -8.84 -18.80 0.65
C GLN A 195 -8.53 -18.09 -0.67
N GLN A 196 -7.58 -17.13 -0.66
CA GLN A 196 -7.19 -16.46 -1.89
C GLN A 196 -6.67 -17.40 -2.99
N ARG A 197 -5.78 -18.33 -2.63
CA ARG A 197 -5.20 -19.26 -3.59
C ARG A 197 -6.22 -20.25 -4.15
N ASN A 198 -7.19 -20.68 -3.34
CA ASN A 198 -8.25 -21.57 -3.77
C ASN A 198 -9.23 -20.87 -4.70
N SER A 199 -9.56 -19.60 -4.43
CA SER A 199 -10.31 -18.77 -5.37
C SER A 199 -9.60 -18.72 -6.71
N SER A 200 -8.30 -18.39 -6.75
CA SER A 200 -7.51 -18.30 -8.00
C SER A 200 -7.29 -19.63 -8.74
N LYS A 201 -7.45 -20.79 -8.09
CA LYS A 201 -7.30 -22.11 -8.74
C LYS A 201 -8.58 -22.56 -9.44
N THR A 202 -9.73 -22.33 -8.83
CA THR A 202 -11.06 -22.61 -9.43
C THR A 202 -11.25 -21.80 -10.72
N SER A 203 -10.64 -20.62 -10.76
CA SER A 203 -10.53 -19.73 -11.91
C SER A 203 -9.77 -20.22 -13.11
N THR A 204 -8.84 -21.14 -12.93
CA THR A 204 -7.96 -21.56 -14.03
C THR A 204 -8.68 -22.41 -15.07
N GLN A 205 -9.98 -22.67 -14.89
CA GLN A 205 -10.88 -23.23 -15.91
C GLN A 205 -11.75 -22.18 -16.64
N GLN A 206 -11.74 -20.90 -16.26
CA GLN A 206 -12.34 -19.79 -17.02
C GLN A 206 -11.50 -18.51 -16.82
N SER A 207 -10.87 -18.05 -17.89
CA SER A 207 -9.94 -16.92 -17.93
C SER A 207 -10.57 -15.58 -17.51
N ASP A 208 -10.77 -15.29 -16.21
CA ASP A 208 -11.14 -13.94 -15.73
C ASP A 208 -10.95 -13.62 -14.21
N ASP A 209 -10.64 -14.58 -13.32
CA ASP A 209 -10.88 -14.36 -11.87
C ASP A 209 -9.73 -13.82 -11.01
N ALA A 210 -8.60 -13.36 -11.58
CA ALA A 210 -7.73 -12.47 -10.80
C ALA A 210 -8.52 -11.22 -10.30
N LYS A 211 -9.66 -10.93 -10.95
CA LYS A 211 -10.64 -9.90 -10.60
C LYS A 211 -11.62 -10.28 -9.48
N GLN A 212 -11.79 -11.55 -9.09
CA GLN A 212 -12.91 -11.95 -8.21
C GLN A 212 -12.72 -11.64 -6.72
N ASN A 213 -11.50 -11.76 -6.16
CA ASN A 213 -11.26 -11.36 -4.76
C ASN A 213 -11.24 -9.83 -4.60
N ASP A 214 -10.76 -9.12 -5.61
CA ASP A 214 -10.93 -7.68 -5.68
C ASP A 214 -12.43 -7.32 -5.76
N ALA A 215 -13.24 -8.08 -6.51
CA ALA A 215 -14.69 -7.84 -6.63
C ALA A 215 -15.48 -8.03 -5.32
N ALA A 216 -15.09 -8.95 -4.44
CA ALA A 216 -15.80 -9.19 -3.17
C ALA A 216 -15.74 -8.00 -2.20
N ASN A 217 -14.66 -7.21 -2.29
CA ASN A 217 -14.49 -5.95 -1.54
C ASN A 217 -14.46 -4.74 -2.50
N SER A 218 -15.07 -4.85 -3.69
CA SER A 218 -15.21 -3.72 -4.62
C SER A 218 -16.61 -3.14 -4.55
N ARG A 219 -16.67 -1.81 -4.53
CA ARG A 219 -17.93 -1.08 -4.46
C ARG A 219 -18.08 -0.11 -5.64
N LEU A 220 -19.29 -0.09 -6.18
CA LEU A 220 -19.82 1.04 -6.94
C LEU A 220 -20.12 2.16 -5.95
N TRP A 221 -19.30 3.20 -5.96
CA TRP A 221 -19.57 4.33 -5.08
C TRP A 221 -20.52 5.30 -5.77
N LYS A 222 -21.67 5.54 -5.13
CA LYS A 222 -22.70 6.45 -5.60
C LYS A 222 -22.64 7.72 -4.77
N TYR A 223 -22.39 8.85 -5.44
CA TYR A 223 -22.48 10.14 -4.78
C TYR A 223 -23.95 10.54 -4.57
N ASP A 224 -24.22 11.09 -3.41
CA ASP A 224 -25.47 11.78 -3.07
C ASP A 224 -25.08 13.15 -2.48
N SER A 225 -25.62 14.25 -2.99
CA SER A 225 -25.31 15.61 -2.52
C SER A 225 -25.68 15.86 -1.04
N SER A 226 -26.47 14.97 -0.43
CA SER A 226 -26.77 14.96 1.00
C SER A 226 -25.80 14.12 1.85
N SER A 227 -24.88 13.39 1.23
CA SER A 227 -23.93 12.49 1.90
C SER A 227 -22.80 13.24 2.59
N ASN A 228 -22.35 12.72 3.74
CA ASN A 228 -21.05 13.07 4.30
C ASN A 228 -19.99 12.23 3.58
N TRP A 229 -19.70 12.61 2.33
CA TRP A 229 -18.84 11.86 1.42
C TRP A 229 -17.51 11.44 2.05
N GLN A 230 -16.89 12.32 2.85
CA GLN A 230 -15.59 12.07 3.47
C GLN A 230 -15.72 10.93 4.48
N LYS A 231 -16.69 11.03 5.40
CA LYS A 231 -16.93 9.98 6.39
C LYS A 231 -17.24 8.63 5.72
N ASP A 232 -18.12 8.62 4.73
CA ASP A 232 -18.54 7.39 4.04
C ASP A 232 -17.35 6.70 3.35
N LEU A 233 -16.48 7.48 2.71
CA LEU A 233 -15.28 6.97 2.05
C LEU A 233 -14.25 6.44 3.05
N LEU A 234 -14.03 7.14 4.17
CA LEU A 234 -13.13 6.69 5.24
C LEU A 234 -13.63 5.39 5.90
N GLU A 235 -14.94 5.24 6.12
CA GLU A 235 -15.53 4.01 6.67
C GLU A 235 -15.46 2.84 5.69
N SER A 236 -15.67 3.11 4.39
CA SER A 236 -15.48 2.12 3.32
C SER A 236 -14.04 1.60 3.30
N ALA A 237 -13.04 2.50 3.37
CA ALA A 237 -11.64 2.12 3.43
C ALA A 237 -11.28 1.29 4.69
N ARG A 238 -11.84 1.63 5.85
CA ARG A 238 -11.65 0.83 7.09
C ARG A 238 -12.19 -0.58 6.97
N SER A 239 -13.20 -0.78 6.13
CA SER A 239 -13.78 -2.09 5.83
C SER A 239 -12.99 -2.84 4.75
N GLY A 240 -11.92 -2.25 4.22
CA GLY A 240 -11.09 -2.82 3.16
C GLY A 240 -11.75 -2.75 1.78
N GLU A 241 -12.78 -1.93 1.61
CA GLU A 241 -13.46 -1.76 0.34
C GLU A 241 -12.66 -0.84 -0.60
N SER A 242 -12.68 -1.18 -1.89
CA SER A 242 -12.11 -0.36 -2.96
C SER A 242 -13.18 0.13 -3.93
N ILE A 243 -13.02 1.35 -4.39
CA ILE A 243 -13.87 2.00 -5.39
C ILE A 243 -13.38 1.58 -6.77
N ILE A 244 -14.29 1.05 -7.59
CA ILE A 244 -13.98 0.61 -8.96
C ILE A 244 -14.73 1.42 -10.02
N GLU A 245 -15.77 2.14 -9.62
CA GLU A 245 -16.56 2.97 -10.51
C GLU A 245 -17.34 4.01 -9.68
N LEU A 246 -17.61 5.14 -10.34
CA LEU A 246 -18.26 6.32 -9.78
C LEU A 246 -19.61 6.53 -10.47
N SER A 247 -20.68 6.75 -9.70
CA SER A 247 -22.02 7.02 -10.22
C SER A 247 -22.74 8.10 -9.42
N GLY A 248 -23.88 8.61 -9.94
CA GLY A 248 -24.73 9.58 -9.21
C GLY A 248 -24.44 11.06 -9.47
N PHE A 249 -23.71 11.39 -10.54
CA PHE A 249 -23.43 12.78 -10.93
C PHE A 249 -24.33 13.18 -12.11
N ASN A 250 -25.07 14.29 -11.99
CA ASN A 250 -25.77 14.85 -13.14
C ASN A 250 -24.74 15.30 -14.19
N THR A 251 -24.97 14.96 -15.45
CA THR A 251 -24.05 15.18 -16.57
C THR A 251 -23.73 16.66 -16.81
N ASP A 252 -24.58 17.58 -16.36
CA ASP A 252 -24.39 19.03 -16.52
C ASP A 252 -23.35 19.65 -15.55
N GLU A 253 -23.04 19.02 -14.42
CA GLU A 253 -21.95 19.49 -13.53
C GLU A 253 -20.57 19.05 -14.02
N SER A 254 -20.51 17.98 -14.82
CA SER A 254 -19.25 17.38 -15.29
C SER A 254 -18.56 18.26 -16.35
N SER A 255 -19.35 19.00 -17.14
CA SER A 255 -18.88 19.97 -18.14
C SER A 255 -18.50 21.32 -17.52
N GLN A 256 -19.10 21.73 -16.40
CA GLN A 256 -18.76 22.99 -15.72
C GLN A 256 -17.47 22.91 -14.89
N LEU A 257 -17.06 21.73 -14.43
CA LEU A 257 -15.87 21.55 -13.58
C LEU A 257 -14.54 21.45 -14.36
N LEU A 258 -14.58 21.01 -15.62
CA LEU A 258 -13.41 21.05 -16.52
C LEU A 258 -13.12 22.46 -17.06
N LEU A 259 -14.06 23.41 -16.91
CA LEU A 259 -14.04 24.72 -17.56
C LEU A 259 -14.02 25.92 -16.59
N ARG A 260 -13.83 25.73 -15.27
CA ARG A 260 -13.43 26.85 -14.41
C ARG A 260 -11.95 27.18 -14.65
N SER A 261 -11.65 27.67 -15.86
CA SER A 261 -10.51 28.54 -16.08
C SER A 261 -10.78 29.80 -15.26
N ASP A 262 -9.95 30.03 -14.26
CA ASP A 262 -9.93 31.23 -13.46
C ASP A 262 -10.02 32.48 -14.36
N SER A 263 -11.15 33.19 -14.27
CA SER A 263 -11.30 34.54 -14.82
C SER A 263 -10.51 35.59 -14.02
N SER A 264 -9.61 35.15 -13.13
CA SER A 264 -8.72 35.97 -12.32
C SER A 264 -7.29 36.10 -12.90
N LEU A 265 -6.96 35.41 -13.99
CA LEU A 265 -5.64 35.49 -14.65
C LEU A 265 -5.55 36.56 -15.77
N SER A 266 -6.55 37.42 -15.93
CA SER A 266 -6.55 38.49 -16.94
C SER A 266 -5.88 39.80 -16.49
N ASN A 267 -5.20 39.83 -15.33
CA ASN A 267 -4.48 41.00 -14.82
C ASN A 267 -3.06 40.69 -14.31
N LEU A 268 -2.27 39.96 -15.11
CA LEU A 268 -0.80 39.93 -15.00
C LEU A 268 -0.16 40.05 -16.38
#